data_AF-A0A258BXH7-F1
#
_entry.id   AF-A0A258BXH7-F1
#
_cell.length_a   1.000
_cell.length_b   1.000
_cell.length_c   1.000
_cell.angle_alpha   90.00
_cell.angle_beta   90.00
_cell.angle_gamma   90.00
#
_symmetry.space_group_name_H-M   'P 1'
#
loop_
_entity.id
_entity.type
_entity.pdbx_description
1 polymer ?
#
loop_
_entity_poly.entity_id
_entity_poly.type
_entity_poly.pdbx_seq_one_letter_code
_entity_poly.pdbx_strand_id
1 'polypeptide(L)'
;MTVQTSTNVASFNGDGANKVFPIGYKFNSAADLVVTLIDDDAKTTQILTLNSDFTVTGAGDEEGGAVTLAVAPTDVQRLKVSRIVDILQL
;
A
#
# COMPACT_ATOMS: atom_id res chain seq x y z
N MET A 1 -3.81 19.59 -0.14
CA MET A 1 -4.72 18.59 -0.73
C MET A 1 -4.09 18.10 -2.02
N THR A 2 -3.80 16.82 -2.13
CA THR A 2 -3.34 16.21 -3.39
C THR A 2 -3.74 14.75 -3.40
N VAL A 3 -4.86 14.48 -4.08
CA VAL A 3 -5.20 13.16 -4.60
C VAL A 3 -5.51 13.34 -6.08
N GLN A 4 -4.84 12.54 -6.92
CA GLN A 4 -5.32 11.92 -8.18
C GLN A 4 -4.09 11.38 -8.95
N THR A 5 -3.79 10.08 -8.91
CA THR A 5 -4.35 8.91 -9.65
C THR A 5 -3.75 8.67 -11.03
N SER A 6 -3.01 7.55 -11.14
CA SER A 6 -3.02 6.71 -12.34
C SER A 6 -3.15 5.24 -11.89
N THR A 7 -4.41 4.80 -11.88
CA THR A 7 -5.00 3.44 -11.96
C THR A 7 -4.58 2.30 -11.01
N ASN A 8 -3.38 2.28 -10.40
CA ASN A 8 -2.94 1.13 -9.59
C ASN A 8 -2.09 1.51 -8.37
N VAL A 9 -1.87 2.79 -8.10
CA VAL A 9 -0.92 3.22 -7.06
C VAL A 9 -1.61 4.17 -6.08
N ALA A 10 -1.55 3.83 -4.80
CA ALA A 10 -1.90 4.71 -3.69
C ALA A 10 -0.65 5.09 -2.91
N SER A 11 -0.55 6.36 -2.50
CA SER A 11 0.55 6.84 -1.67
C SER A 11 -0.01 7.59 -0.47
N PHE A 12 0.52 7.28 0.70
CA PHE A 12 0.12 7.85 1.98
C PHE A 12 1.34 8.37 2.71
N ASN A 13 1.17 9.44 3.46
CA ASN A 13 2.17 9.92 4.40
C ASN A 13 1.94 9.22 5.74
N GLY A 14 3.01 8.80 6.39
CA GLY A 14 2.95 8.33 7.76
C GLY A 14 2.73 9.50 8.72
N ASP A 15 2.22 9.17 9.90
CA ASP A 15 1.96 10.10 11.01
C ASP A 15 2.38 9.50 12.37
N GLY A 16 2.92 8.28 12.38
CA GLY A 16 3.31 7.51 13.55
C GLY A 16 2.17 6.85 14.32
N ALA A 17 0.91 7.03 13.89
CA ALA A 17 -0.27 6.53 14.61
C ALA A 17 -1.19 5.67 13.73
N ASN A 18 -1.40 6.07 12.49
CA ASN A 18 -2.32 5.43 11.57
C ASN A 18 -1.68 4.18 10.97
N LYS A 19 -2.40 3.07 11.10
CA LYS A 19 -2.00 1.77 10.54
C LYS A 19 -2.87 1.32 9.39
N VAL A 20 -4.07 1.90 9.26
CA VAL A 20 -5.08 1.49 8.29
C VAL A 20 -5.09 2.49 7.14
N PHE A 21 -4.86 2.00 5.93
CA PHE A 21 -4.78 2.78 4.71
C PHE A 21 -5.81 2.26 3.70
N PRO A 22 -6.88 3.03 3.42
CA PRO A 22 -7.93 2.60 2.51
C PRO A 22 -7.43 2.60 1.05
N ILE A 23 -7.73 1.54 0.32
CA ILE A 23 -7.39 1.32 -1.09
C ILE A 23 -8.66 1.47 -1.91
N GLY A 24 -8.81 2.61 -2.59
CA GLY A 24 -9.97 2.92 -3.43
C GLY A 24 -9.92 2.34 -4.85
N TYR A 25 -9.22 1.23 -5.05
CA TYR A 25 -9.19 0.54 -6.35
C TYR A 25 -9.30 -0.98 -6.14
N LYS A 26 -9.96 -1.66 -7.08
CA LYS A 26 -10.12 -3.12 -7.07
C LYS A 26 -8.77 -3.82 -7.15
N PHE A 27 -8.59 -4.93 -6.43
CA PHE A 27 -7.45 -5.85 -6.57
C PHE A 27 -7.97 -7.28 -6.45
N ASN A 28 -7.39 -8.22 -7.21
CA ASN A 28 -7.89 -9.59 -7.27
C ASN A 28 -7.41 -10.40 -6.06
N SER A 29 -6.15 -10.23 -5.68
CA SER A 29 -5.55 -10.83 -4.50
C SER A 29 -4.73 -9.81 -3.73
N ALA A 30 -4.63 -10.02 -2.42
CA ALA A 30 -3.72 -9.25 -1.58
C ALA A 30 -2.25 -9.42 -2.03
N ALA A 31 -1.90 -10.55 -2.67
CA ALA A 31 -0.57 -10.81 -3.22
C ALA A 31 -0.23 -9.91 -4.42
N ASP A 32 -1.23 -9.36 -5.11
CA ASP A 32 -1.03 -8.42 -6.22
C ASP A 32 -0.63 -7.01 -5.71
N LEU A 33 -0.73 -6.77 -4.40
CA LEU A 33 -0.39 -5.48 -3.79
C LEU A 33 1.04 -5.49 -3.28
N VAL A 34 1.87 -4.64 -3.87
CA VAL A 34 3.21 -4.36 -3.39
C VAL A 34 3.17 -3.10 -2.53
N VAL A 35 3.45 -3.27 -1.24
CA VAL A 35 3.54 -2.16 -0.29
C VAL A 35 5.01 -1.83 -0.06
N THR A 36 5.38 -0.58 -0.31
CA THR A 36 6.73 -0.06 -0.15
C THR A 36 6.71 1.08 0.85
N LEU A 37 7.53 0.97 1.88
CA LEU A 37 7.80 2.04 2.83
C LEU A 37 9.01 2.82 2.35
N ILE A 38 8.88 4.13 2.23
CA ILE A 38 9.93 5.05 1.79
C ILE A 38 10.26 5.92 2.99
N ASP A 39 11.48 5.80 3.49
CA ASP A 39 11.98 6.64 4.57
C ASP A 39 12.72 7.85 3.97
N ASP A 40 12.17 9.05 4.16
CA ASP A 40 12.76 10.26 3.57
C ASP A 40 13.98 10.75 4.37
N ASP A 41 14.08 10.41 5.65
CA ASP A 41 15.20 10.77 6.53
C ASP A 41 16.41 9.87 6.26
N ALA A 42 16.19 8.56 6.31
CA ALA A 42 17.22 7.56 6.02
C ALA A 42 17.51 7.39 4.52
N LYS A 43 16.70 7.99 3.63
CA LYS A 43 16.75 7.81 2.17
C LYS A 43 16.71 6.33 1.75
N THR A 44 15.96 5.51 2.48
CA THR A 44 15.83 4.07 2.21
C THR A 44 14.43 3.73 1.72
N THR A 45 14.34 2.64 0.96
CA THR A 45 13.06 2.05 0.55
C THR A 45 13.02 0.60 0.99
N GLN A 46 11.97 0.23 1.69
CA GLN A 46 11.74 -1.13 2.19
C GLN A 46 10.44 -1.67 1.58
N ILE A 47 10.52 -2.83 0.96
CA ILE A 47 9.33 -3.56 0.52
C ILE A 47 8.83 -4.37 1.72
N LEU A 48 7.56 -4.19 2.06
CA LEU A 48 6.89 -4.90 3.14
C LEU A 48 6.37 -6.25 2.64
N THR A 49 6.28 -7.24 3.53
CA THR A 49 5.82 -8.60 3.18
C THR A 49 4.38 -8.81 3.66
N LEU A 50 3.51 -9.28 2.76
CA LEU A 50 2.12 -9.61 3.07
C LEU A 50 2.05 -10.74 4.11
N ASN A 51 1.15 -10.62 5.08
CA ASN A 51 0.96 -11.50 6.25
C ASN A 51 2.08 -11.47 7.30
N SER A 52 3.15 -10.70 7.09
CA SER A 52 4.21 -10.49 8.09
C SER A 52 4.21 -9.03 8.57
N ASP A 53 4.44 -8.10 7.64
CA ASP A 53 4.55 -6.68 7.96
C ASP A 53 3.24 -5.92 7.73
N PHE A 54 2.36 -6.45 6.87
CA PHE A 54 1.05 -5.88 6.59
C PHE A 54 0.01 -6.93 6.24
N THR A 55 -1.25 -6.58 6.42
CA THR A 55 -2.42 -7.37 6.05
C THR A 55 -3.32 -6.56 5.14
N VAL A 56 -4.11 -7.24 4.33
CA VAL A 56 -5.05 -6.60 3.42
C VAL A 56 -6.42 -7.24 3.58
N THR A 57 -7.45 -6.41 3.61
CA THR A 57 -8.86 -6.81 3.61
C THR A 57 -9.56 -6.24 2.38
N GLY A 58 -10.67 -6.87 1.96
CA GLY A 58 -11.42 -6.44 0.77
C GLY A 58 -10.81 -6.88 -0.56
N ALA A 59 -10.08 -8.00 -0.59
CA ALA A 59 -9.59 -8.58 -1.83
C ALA A 59 -10.76 -9.10 -2.68
N GLY A 60 -10.83 -8.64 -3.94
CA GLY A 60 -11.91 -8.98 -4.87
C GLY A 60 -13.08 -7.99 -4.89
N ASP A 61 -13.17 -7.07 -3.92
CA ASP A 61 -14.24 -6.08 -3.85
C ASP A 61 -14.07 -4.99 -4.92
N GLU A 62 -15.20 -4.57 -5.52
CA GLU A 62 -15.19 -3.54 -6.57
C GLU A 62 -14.87 -2.15 -6.02
N GLU A 63 -15.25 -1.88 -4.77
CA GLU A 63 -14.90 -0.64 -4.05
C GLU A 63 -13.43 -0.64 -3.55
N GLY A 64 -12.73 -1.78 -3.68
CA GLY A 64 -11.39 -1.98 -3.14
C GLY A 64 -11.40 -2.43 -1.69
N GLY A 65 -10.37 -2.09 -0.93
CA GLY A 65 -10.11 -2.69 0.36
C GLY A 65 -9.30 -1.80 1.29
N ALA A 66 -8.62 -2.36 2.28
CA ALA A 66 -7.74 -1.60 3.16
C ALA A 66 -6.46 -2.38 3.47
N VAL A 67 -5.34 -1.67 3.48
CA VAL A 67 -4.04 -2.18 3.93
C VAL A 67 -3.88 -1.81 5.40
N THR A 68 -3.65 -2.79 6.26
CA THR A 68 -3.34 -2.59 7.67
C THR A 68 -1.89 -2.99 7.94
N LEU A 69 -1.06 -2.02 8.32
CA LEU A 69 0.34 -2.25 8.66
C LEU A 69 0.48 -2.76 10.10
N ALA A 70 1.47 -3.61 10.35
CA ALA A 70 1.84 -4.03 11.70
C ALA A 70 2.42 -2.85 12.50
N VAL A 71 3.30 -2.07 11.85
CA VAL A 71 3.98 -0.89 12.39
C VAL A 71 3.45 0.36 11.71
N ALA A 72 3.09 1.38 12.51
CA ALA A 72 2.63 2.66 11.97
C ALA A 72 3.84 3.41 11.37
N PRO A 73 3.75 3.87 10.11
CA PRO A 73 4.81 4.65 9.48
C PRO A 73 4.90 6.01 10.17
N THR A 74 6.12 6.44 10.51
CA THR A 74 6.37 7.74 11.15
C THR A 74 6.13 8.91 10.19
N ASP A 75 6.08 10.15 10.69
CA ASP A 75 5.89 11.36 9.87
C ASP A 75 6.91 11.52 8.72
N VAL A 76 8.15 11.04 8.95
CA VAL A 76 9.22 11.06 7.95
C VAL A 76 9.14 9.92 6.92
N GLN A 77 8.17 9.02 7.06
CA GLN A 77 7.98 7.86 6.20
C GLN A 77 6.77 8.04 5.30
N ARG A 78 6.85 7.49 4.10
CA ARG A 78 5.78 7.49 3.10
C ARG A 78 5.48 6.06 2.68
N LEU A 79 4.21 5.69 2.77
CA LEU A 79 3.72 4.42 2.29
C LEU A 79 3.35 4.55 0.81
N LYS A 80 3.84 3.64 -0.02
CA LYS A 80 3.45 3.52 -1.42
C LYS A 80 2.91 2.12 -1.66
N VAL A 81 1.63 2.02 -1.96
CA VAL A 81 0.94 0.78 -2.33
C VAL A 81 0.79 0.78 -3.83
N SER A 82 1.29 -0.24 -4.51
CA SER A 82 1.18 -0.40 -5.96
C SER A 82 0.63 -1.78 -6.28
N ARG A 83 -0.44 -1.85 -7.09
CA ARG A 83 -0.98 -3.10 -7.60
C ARG A 83 -0.20 -3.54 -8.82
N ILE A 84 0.51 -4.65 -8.70
CA ILE A 84 1.15 -5.36 -9.80
C ILE A 84 0.28 -6.57 -10.10
N VAL A 85 -0.44 -6.52 -11.22
CA VAL A 85 -1.05 -7.70 -11.80
C VAL A 85 -0.05 -8.22 -12.81
N ASP A 86 0.38 -9.47 -12.66
CA ASP A 86 1.09 -10.14 -13.73
C ASP A 86 0.15 -10.18 -14.94
N ILE A 87 0.39 -9.31 -15.91
CA ILE A 87 -0.11 -9.57 -17.24
C ILE A 87 0.75 -10.73 -17.75
N LEU A 88 0.30 -11.96 -17.51
CA LEU A 88 0.78 -13.09 -18.29
C LEU A 88 0.39 -12.80 -19.75
N GLN A 89 1.21 -12.01 -20.44
CA GLN A 89 1.07 -11.77 -21.85
C GLN A 89 1.56 -13.05 -22.52
N LEU A 90 0.60 -13.77 -23.08
CA LEU A 90 0.76 -15.03 -23.80
C LEU A 90 1.91 -14.98 -24.82
#